data_AF-A0A662Q6F4-F1
#
_entry.id   AF-A0A662Q6F4-F1
#
_cell.length_a   1.000
_cell.length_b   1.000
_cell.length_c   1.000
_cell.angle_alpha   90.00
_cell.angle_beta   90.00
_cell.angle_gamma   90.00
#
_symmetry.space_group_name_H-M   'P 1'
#
loop_
_entity.id
_entity.type
_entity.pdbx_description
1 polymer ?
#
loop_
_entity_poly.entity_id
_entity_poly.type
_entity_poly.pdbx_seq_one_letter_code
_entity_poly.pdbx_strand_id
1 'polypeptide(L)'
;MKMPLPRNWLEELVAEWLSLQGYLVETNVRLIGSREADVIGVKLEDGRLMIKHVECSVQVAQKPSGKALEEILGKFGDECVETVKKIVES
;
A
#
# COMPACT_ATOMS: atom_id res chain seq x y z
N MET A 1 11.33 -3.43 17.29
CA MET A 1 10.10 -3.35 16.47
C MET A 1 10.27 -4.37 15.34
N LYS A 2 9.43 -5.41 15.25
CA LYS A 2 9.48 -6.34 14.10
C LYS A 2 8.80 -5.62 12.95
N MET A 3 9.57 -5.19 11.95
CA MET A 3 9.00 -4.73 10.69
C MET A 3 8.23 -5.90 10.08
N PRO A 4 6.98 -5.69 9.63
CA PRO A 4 6.33 -6.67 8.76
C PRO A 4 7.27 -6.90 7.56
N LEU A 5 7.54 -8.17 7.26
CA LEU A 5 8.36 -8.53 6.11
C LEU A 5 7.44 -8.64 4.89
N PRO A 6 7.81 -8.00 3.75
CA PRO A 6 7.09 -8.17 2.50
C PRO A 6 6.79 -9.64 2.21
N ARG A 7 5.58 -9.95 1.77
CA ARG A 7 5.15 -11.33 1.54
C ARG A 7 5.61 -11.88 0.19
N ASN A 8 5.97 -10.99 -0.73
CA ASN A 8 6.48 -11.36 -2.05
C ASN A 8 7.48 -10.30 -2.58
N TRP A 9 8.20 -10.67 -3.64
CA TRP A 9 9.24 -9.82 -4.25
C TRP A 9 8.70 -8.50 -4.83
N LEU A 10 7.42 -8.45 -5.21
CA LEU A 10 6.83 -7.24 -5.78
C LEU A 10 6.54 -6.20 -4.69
N GLU A 11 6.07 -6.64 -3.51
CA GLU A 11 5.92 -5.79 -2.33
C GLU A 11 7.26 -5.17 -1.91
N GLU A 12 8.32 -5.99 -1.86
CA GLU A 12 9.69 -5.54 -1.55
C GLU A 12 10.19 -4.52 -2.58
N LEU A 13 10.06 -4.83 -3.88
CA LEU A 13 10.48 -3.94 -4.96
C LEU A 13 9.77 -2.58 -4.92
N VAL A 14 8.45 -2.58 -4.70
CA VAL A 14 7.65 -1.34 -4.58
C VAL A 14 8.07 -0.56 -3.34
N ALA A 15 8.29 -1.23 -2.20
CA ALA A 15 8.69 -0.58 -0.97
C ALA A 15 10.07 0.08 -1.06
N GLU A 16 11.05 -0.62 -1.63
CA GLU A 16 12.39 -0.09 -1.87
C GLU A 16 12.35 1.07 -2.88
N TRP A 17 11.58 0.93 -3.96
CA TRP A 17 11.43 2.00 -4.94
C TRP A 17 10.83 3.27 -4.31
N LEU A 18 9.75 3.15 -3.54
CA LEU A 18 9.17 4.29 -2.82
C LEU A 18 10.14 4.91 -1.82
N SER A 19 10.92 4.08 -1.11
CA SER A 19 11.97 4.56 -0.20
C SER A 19 13.02 5.39 -0.94
N LEU A 20 13.47 4.94 -2.13
CA LEU A 20 14.39 5.70 -3.00
C LEU A 20 13.76 7.02 -3.50
N GLN A 21 12.44 7.09 -3.64
CA GLN A 21 11.72 8.33 -3.97
C GLN A 21 11.52 9.27 -2.76
N GLY A 22 12.05 8.90 -1.59
CA GLY A 22 12.01 9.69 -0.37
C GLY A 22 10.72 9.52 0.44
N TYR A 23 9.98 8.42 0.25
CA TYR A 23 8.85 8.08 1.11
C TYR A 23 9.33 7.32 2.35
N LEU A 24 8.70 7.56 3.50
CA LEU A 24 8.70 6.62 4.62
C LEU A 24 7.73 5.49 4.26
N VAL A 25 8.19 4.24 4.34
CA VAL A 25 7.44 3.10 3.84
C VAL A 25 7.19 2.07 4.93
N GLU A 26 5.95 1.62 5.02
CA GLU A 26 5.53 0.47 5.82
C GLU A 26 4.86 -0.57 4.91
N THR A 27 5.03 -1.85 5.23
CA THR A 27 4.44 -2.96 4.47
C THR A 27 3.47 -3.75 5.34
N ASN A 28 2.54 -4.46 4.72
CA ASN A 28 1.54 -5.29 5.38
C ASN A 28 0.77 -4.55 6.50
N VAL A 29 0.33 -3.32 6.21
CA VAL A 29 -0.32 -2.44 7.17
C VAL A 29 -1.75 -2.87 7.38
N ARG A 30 -2.10 -3.24 8.60
CA ARG A 30 -3.46 -3.63 8.96
C ARG A 30 -4.39 -2.42 8.87
N LEU A 31 -5.50 -2.59 8.15
CA LEU A 31 -6.56 -1.58 8.02
C LEU A 31 -7.74 -1.97 8.92
N ILE A 32 -8.92 -2.18 8.35
CA ILE A 32 -10.15 -2.59 9.04
C ILE A 32 -10.30 -4.10 9.05
N GLY A 33 -10.76 -4.67 10.17
CA GLY A 33 -11.07 -6.09 10.27
C GLY A 33 -9.90 -7.00 9.83
N SER A 34 -10.12 -7.76 8.76
CA SER A 34 -9.11 -8.64 8.15
C SER A 34 -8.40 -8.03 6.93
N ARG A 35 -8.68 -6.78 6.56
CA ARG A 35 -8.07 -6.10 5.41
C ARG A 35 -6.71 -5.53 5.79
N GLU A 36 -5.85 -5.47 4.78
CA GLU A 36 -4.46 -5.04 4.88
C GLU A 36 -4.08 -4.30 3.59
N ALA A 37 -3.26 -3.27 3.72
CA ALA A 37 -2.56 -2.64 2.62
C ALA A 37 -1.18 -3.27 2.46
N ASP A 38 -0.84 -3.70 1.25
CA ASP A 38 0.43 -4.37 1.02
C ASP A 38 1.61 -3.41 1.23
N VAL A 39 1.53 -2.18 0.71
CA VAL A 39 2.53 -1.12 0.94
C VAL A 39 1.84 0.23 1.16
N ILE A 40 2.28 0.95 2.20
CA ILE A 40 1.93 2.35 2.42
C ILE A 40 3.22 3.19 2.41
N GLY A 41 3.28 4.15 1.50
CA GLY A 41 4.32 5.18 1.47
C GLY A 41 3.76 6.54 1.91
N VAL A 42 4.49 7.26 2.75
CA VAL A 42 4.16 8.62 3.18
C VAL A 42 5.33 9.56 2.94
N LYS A 43 5.07 10.74 2.36
CA LYS A 43 6.08 11.78 2.13
C LYS A 43 5.48 13.16 2.39
N LEU A 44 6.23 14.07 2.99
CA LEU A 44 5.88 15.49 3.03
C LEU A 44 6.60 16.20 1.87
N GLU A 45 5.85 16.81 0.97
CA GLU A 45 6.38 17.52 -0.19
C GLU A 45 5.59 18.81 -0.40
N ASP A 46 6.29 19.95 -0.48
CA ASP A 46 5.69 21.30 -0.62
C ASP A 46 4.57 21.59 0.40
N GLY A 47 4.77 21.15 1.65
CA GLY A 47 3.79 21.32 2.74
C GLY A 47 2.54 20.45 2.61
N ARG A 48 2.52 19.48 1.68
CA ARG A 48 1.43 18.53 1.49
C ARG A 48 1.86 17.12 1.87
N LEU A 49 0.98 16.45 2.61
CA LEU A 49 1.12 15.04 2.94
C LEU A 49 0.73 14.19 1.73
N MET A 50 1.71 13.50 1.15
CA MET A 50 1.54 12.58 0.04
C MET A 50 1.45 11.15 0.58
N ILE A 51 0.33 10.48 0.31
CA ILE A 51 0.10 9.09 0.71
C ILE A 51 0.00 8.22 -0.53
N LYS A 52 0.72 7.09 -0.53
CA LYS A 52 0.65 6.04 -1.55
C LYS A 52 0.18 4.75 -0.88
N HIS A 53 -1.08 4.38 -1.09
CA HIS A 53 -1.59 3.04 -0.80
C HIS A 53 -1.39 2.20 -2.05
N VAL A 54 -0.62 1.11 -1.96
CA VAL A 54 -0.32 0.23 -3.08
C VAL A 54 -0.67 -1.21 -2.73
N GLU A 55 -1.32 -1.89 -3.66
CA GLU A 55 -1.65 -3.32 -3.61
C GLU A 55 -0.82 -4.05 -4.68
N CYS A 56 -0.14 -5.11 -4.27
CA CYS A 56 0.84 -5.82 -5.08
C CYS A 56 0.30 -7.18 -5.49
N SER A 57 0.00 -7.33 -6.79
CA SER A 57 -0.33 -8.63 -7.37
C SER A 57 0.50 -8.89 -8.61
N VAL A 58 1.35 -9.91 -8.51
CA VAL A 58 2.17 -10.40 -9.63
C VAL A 58 1.28 -10.81 -10.81
N GLN A 59 0.11 -11.41 -10.54
CA GLN A 59 -0.84 -11.81 -11.57
C GLN A 59 -1.40 -10.58 -12.31
N VAL A 60 -1.84 -9.56 -11.58
CA VAL A 60 -2.40 -8.34 -12.20
C VAL A 60 -1.32 -7.51 -12.89
N ALA A 61 -0.10 -7.48 -12.37
CA ALA A 61 1.04 -6.83 -13.01
C ALA A 61 1.38 -7.46 -14.38
N GLN A 62 1.24 -8.78 -14.52
CA GLN A 62 1.44 -9.47 -15.81
C GLN A 62 0.23 -9.37 -16.73
N LYS A 63 -0.98 -9.42 -16.18
CA LYS A 63 -2.23 -9.37 -16.93
C LYS A 63 -3.32 -8.63 -16.15
N PRO A 64 -3.50 -7.32 -16.39
CA PRO A 64 -4.43 -6.48 -15.64
C PRO A 64 -5.87 -6.69 -16.13
N SER A 65 -6.48 -7.83 -15.81
CA SER A 65 -7.84 -8.15 -16.25
C SER A 65 -8.53 -9.20 -15.38
N GLY A 66 -9.87 -9.22 -15.43
CA GLY A 66 -10.70 -10.23 -14.81
C GLY A 66 -10.82 -10.10 -13.29
N LYS A 67 -11.26 -11.18 -12.65
CA LYS A 67 -11.62 -11.22 -11.23
C LYS A 67 -10.50 -10.75 -10.30
N ALA A 68 -9.24 -11.10 -10.57
CA ALA A 68 -8.10 -10.68 -9.74
C ALA A 68 -7.92 -9.15 -9.72
N LEU A 69 -8.18 -8.47 -10.83
CA LEU A 69 -8.16 -7.01 -10.89
C LEU A 69 -9.34 -6.41 -10.11
N GLU A 70 -10.54 -6.96 -10.29
CA GLU A 70 -11.74 -6.51 -9.55
C GLU A 70 -11.57 -6.64 -8.03
N GLU A 71 -10.99 -7.76 -7.56
CA GLU A 71 -10.71 -8.00 -6.14
C GLU A 71 -9.70 -6.98 -5.58
N ILE A 72 -8.63 -6.67 -6.32
CA ILE A 72 -7.65 -5.65 -5.90
C ILE A 72 -8.26 -4.26 -5.88
N LEU A 73 -9.04 -3.90 -6.91
CA LEU A 73 -9.70 -2.61 -6.95
C LEU A 73 -10.67 -2.43 -5.77
N GLY A 74 -11.32 -3.51 -5.32
CA GLY A 74 -12.15 -3.51 -4.12
C GLY A 74 -11.41 -3.14 -2.82
N LYS A 75 -10.08 -3.28 -2.77
CA LYS A 75 -9.26 -2.86 -1.61
C LYS A 75 -9.05 -1.34 -1.53
N PHE A 76 -9.37 -0.59 -2.58
CA PHE A 76 -9.31 0.87 -2.62
C PHE A 76 -10.67 1.55 -2.36
N GLY A 77 -11.62 0.83 -1.78
CA GLY A 77 -12.91 1.41 -1.37
C GLY A 77 -12.74 2.48 -0.28
N ASP A 78 -13.72 3.38 -0.19
CA ASP A 78 -13.69 4.56 0.69
C ASP A 78 -13.31 4.23 2.14
N GLU A 79 -13.82 3.13 2.68
CA GLU A 79 -13.52 2.71 4.06
C GLU A 79 -12.03 2.39 4.28
N CYS A 80 -11.38 1.77 3.29
CA CYS A 80 -9.94 1.47 3.35
C CYS A 80 -9.12 2.76 3.22
N VAL A 81 -9.49 3.64 2.31
CA VAL A 81 -8.82 4.93 2.09
C VAL A 81 -8.90 5.81 3.35
N GLU A 82 -10.09 5.93 3.94
CA GLU A 82 -10.27 6.71 5.17
C GLU A 82 -9.53 6.10 6.36
N THR A 83 -9.40 4.77 6.42
CA THR A 83 -8.61 4.10 7.45
C THR A 83 -7.11 4.39 7.28
N VAL A 84 -6.59 4.35 6.05
CA VAL A 84 -5.20 4.73 5.77
C VAL A 84 -4.93 6.17 6.22
N LYS A 85 -5.81 7.13 5.89
CA LYS A 85 -5.64 8.53 6.31
C LYS A 85 -5.57 8.65 7.84
N LYS A 86 -6.50 8.01 8.56
CA LYS A 86 -6.52 8.02 10.03
C LYS A 86 -5.24 7.45 10.65
N ILE A 87 -4.66 6.40 10.07
CA ILE A 87 -3.40 5.81 10.54
C ILE A 87 -2.23 6.78 10.35
N VAL A 88 -2.21 7.53 9.25
CA VAL A 88 -1.12 8.49 8.98
C VAL A 88 -1.25 9.77 9.83
N GLU A 89 -2.48 10.15 10.19
CA GLU A 89 -2.76 11.37 10.98
C GLU A 89 -2.74 11.14 12.51
N SER A 90 -2.66 9.90 12.99
CA SER A 90 -2.66 9.55 14.42
C SER A 90 -1.28 9.71 15.07
#